data_AF-A0A6I5P3P3-F1
#
_entry.id   AF-A0A6I5P3P3-F1
#
_cell.length_a   1.000
_cell.length_b   1.000
_cell.length_c   1.000
_cell.angle_alpha   90.00
_cell.angle_beta   90.00
_cell.angle_gamma   90.00
#
_symmetry.space_group_name_H-M   'P 1'
#
loop_
_entity.id
_entity.type
_entity.pdbx_description
1 polymer ?
#
loop_
_entity_poly.entity_id
_entity_poly.type
_entity_poly.pdbx_seq_one_letter_code
_entity_poly.pdbx_strand_id
1 'polypeptide(L)'
;MTTLQLSQTVLSNIPPVKIEHFAAEAESLDSSRMKALRATKRYTLIASLLSLQYGQTLDDITEMFIKRMRALHHHAKAALAQHRLETQ
;
A
#
# COMPACT_ATOMS: atom_id res chain seq x y z
N MET A 1 -6.11 15.77 2.69
CA MET A 1 -5.54 14.63 3.44
C MET A 1 -4.03 14.75 3.30
N THR A 2 -3.32 14.95 4.41
CA THR A 2 -1.85 15.02 4.44
C THR A 2 -1.32 13.67 3.98
N THR A 3 -0.81 13.59 2.77
CA THR A 3 -0.26 12.36 2.20
C THR A 3 1.01 11.98 2.97
N LEU A 4 1.20 10.69 3.28
CA LEU A 4 2.48 10.19 3.81
C LEU A 4 3.55 10.29 2.70
N GLN A 5 4.05 11.49 2.43
CA GLN A 5 5.10 11.75 1.43
C GLN A 5 6.50 11.39 1.95
N LEU A 6 6.63 10.29 2.70
CA LEU A 6 7.90 9.89 3.32
C LEU A 6 9.00 9.66 2.28
N SER A 7 8.67 9.02 1.16
CA SER A 7 9.59 8.78 0.05
C SER A 7 10.04 10.08 -0.63
N GLN A 8 9.13 11.06 -0.75
CA GLN A 8 9.37 12.30 -1.50
C GLN A 8 10.02 13.40 -0.66
N THR A 9 9.98 13.29 0.67
CA THR A 9 10.48 14.33 1.59
C THR A 9 11.62 13.83 2.45
N VAL A 10 11.38 12.80 3.27
CA VAL A 10 12.33 12.32 4.29
C VAL A 10 13.39 11.39 3.68
N LEU A 11 13.00 10.54 2.73
CA LEU A 11 13.87 9.53 2.13
C LEU A 11 14.40 9.92 0.75
N SER A 12 14.14 11.15 0.29
CA SER A 12 14.48 11.62 -1.06
C SER A 12 15.98 11.56 -1.39
N ASN A 13 16.83 11.65 -0.37
CA ASN A 13 18.29 11.58 -0.50
C ASN A 13 18.85 10.16 -0.33
N ILE A 14 18.00 9.15 -0.14
CA ILE A 14 18.40 7.76 0.09
C ILE A 14 18.12 6.96 -1.18
N PRO A 15 19.12 6.24 -1.74
CA PRO A 15 18.89 5.36 -2.89
C PRO A 15 17.78 4.33 -2.64
N PRO A 16 16.90 4.03 -3.61
CA PRO A 16 15.77 3.10 -3.43
C PRO A 16 16.17 1.75 -2.85
N VAL A 17 17.26 1.15 -3.35
CA VAL A 17 17.79 -0.14 -2.86
C VAL A 17 18.11 -0.11 -1.35
N LYS A 18 18.57 1.03 -0.82
CA LYS A 18 18.81 1.17 0.62
C LYS A 18 17.51 1.29 1.41
N ILE A 19 16.49 1.93 0.84
CA ILE A 19 15.16 2.01 1.46
C ILE A 19 14.57 0.61 1.58
N GLU A 20 14.64 -0.20 0.52
CA GLU A 20 14.20 -1.60 0.52
C GLU A 20 14.98 -2.43 1.56
N HIS A 21 16.30 -2.29 1.59
CA HIS A 21 17.14 -2.96 2.57
C HIS A 21 16.75 -2.62 4.02
N PHE A 22 16.53 -1.34 4.32
CA PHE A 22 16.12 -0.90 5.65
C PHE A 22 14.69 -1.33 6.00
N ALA A 23 13.78 -1.37 5.03
CA ALA A 23 12.44 -1.91 5.25
C ALA A 23 12.52 -3.41 5.60
N ALA A 24 13.30 -4.20 4.86
CA ALA A 24 13.50 -5.62 5.15
C ALA A 24 14.17 -5.85 6.51
N GLU A 25 15.16 -5.02 6.89
CA GLU A 25 15.73 -5.06 8.23
C GLU A 25 14.65 -4.77 9.29
N ALA A 26 13.80 -3.75 9.07
CA ALA A 26 12.73 -3.40 10.00
C ALA A 26 11.71 -4.53 10.19
N GLU A 27 11.32 -5.23 9.12
CA GLU A 27 10.39 -6.36 9.15
C GLU A 27 10.91 -7.54 9.96
N SER A 28 12.23 -7.75 9.96
CA SER A 28 12.87 -8.83 10.72
C SER A 28 12.89 -8.60 12.24
N LEU A 29 12.56 -7.38 12.71
CA LEU A 29 12.66 -6.97 14.10
C LEU A 29 11.28 -6.95 14.77
N ASP A 30 11.19 -7.61 15.93
CA ASP A 30 10.06 -7.41 16.83
C ASP A 30 10.10 -6.03 17.51
N SER A 31 8.98 -5.64 18.11
CA SER A 31 8.83 -4.32 18.76
C SER A 31 9.81 -4.08 19.92
N SER A 32 10.27 -5.13 20.62
CA SER A 32 11.21 -5.01 21.73
C SER A 32 12.62 -4.74 21.21
N ARG A 33 13.05 -5.46 20.17
CA ARG A 33 14.33 -5.25 19.49
C ARG A 33 14.38 -3.90 18.81
N MET A 34 13.29 -3.48 18.18
CA MET A 34 13.17 -2.15 17.57
C MET A 34 13.36 -1.03 18.60
N LYS A 35 12.80 -1.16 19.81
CA LYS A 35 12.94 -0.18 20.90
C LYS A 35 14.38 -0.07 21.43
N ALA A 36 15.12 -1.18 21.45
CA ALA A 36 16.51 -1.20 21.92
C ALA A 36 17.49 -0.48 20.97
N LEU A 37 17.11 -0.21 19.72
CA LEU A 37 17.93 0.52 18.77
C LEU A 37 18.09 2.00 19.15
N ARG A 38 19.21 2.60 18.72
CA ARG A 38 19.38 4.06 18.76
C ARG A 38 18.27 4.74 17.97
N ALA A 39 17.78 5.88 18.47
CA ALA A 39 16.65 6.59 17.90
C ALA A 39 16.81 6.87 16.40
N THR A 40 18.00 7.31 15.98
CA THR A 40 18.32 7.58 14.57
C THR A 40 18.09 6.36 13.68
N LYS A 41 18.70 5.22 14.01
CA LYS A 41 18.53 3.97 13.25
C LYS A 41 17.07 3.52 13.28
N ARG A 42 16.43 3.53 14.45
CA ARG A 42 15.01 3.16 14.61
C ARG A 42 14.11 3.97 13.68
N TYR A 43 14.30 5.30 13.63
CA TYR A 43 13.48 6.14 12.77
C TYR A 43 13.74 5.90 11.28
N THR A 44 14.98 5.64 10.87
CA THR A 44 15.28 5.26 9.49
C THR A 44 14.55 3.97 9.11
N LEU A 45 14.66 2.92 9.93
CA LEU A 45 14.00 1.63 9.67
C LEU A 45 12.48 1.78 9.59
N ILE A 46 11.87 2.50 10.55
CA ILE A 46 10.42 2.72 10.56
C ILE A 46 9.96 3.54 9.36
N ALA A 47 10.67 4.62 9.02
CA ALA A 47 10.31 5.46 7.88
C ALA A 47 10.41 4.70 6.55
N SER A 48 11.47 3.90 6.38
CA SER A 48 11.65 3.05 5.20
C SER A 48 10.54 2.00 5.09
N LEU A 49 10.23 1.29 6.18
CA LEU A 49 9.16 0.30 6.20
C LEU A 49 7.80 0.93 5.88
N LEU A 50 7.47 2.05 6.54
CA LEU A 50 6.19 2.73 6.34
C LEU A 50 6.05 3.26 4.91
N SER A 51 7.12 3.77 4.31
CA SER A 51 7.13 4.19 2.91
C SER A 51 6.79 3.05 1.96
N LEU A 52 7.39 1.87 2.13
CA LEU A 52 7.17 0.72 1.27
C LEU A 52 5.76 0.15 1.45
N GLN A 53 5.36 -0.08 2.70
CA GLN A 53 4.03 -0.62 3.04
C GLN A 53 2.91 0.30 2.59
N TYR A 54 3.11 1.62 2.65
CA TYR A 54 2.13 2.58 2.16
C TYR A 54 1.92 2.48 0.63
N GLY A 55 3.00 2.37 -0.13
CA GLY A 55 2.93 2.14 -1.59
C GLY A 55 2.19 0.85 -1.92
N GLN A 56 2.58 -0.26 -1.29
CA GLN A 56 1.93 -1.56 -1.48
C GLN A 56 0.44 -1.51 -1.13
N THR A 57 0.09 -0.86 -0.02
CA THR A 57 -1.31 -0.72 0.41
C THR A 57 -2.13 0.07 -0.62
N LEU A 58 -1.57 1.11 -1.23
CA LEU A 58 -2.25 1.85 -2.28
C LEU A 58 -2.46 1.01 -3.55
N ASP A 59 -1.48 0.20 -3.92
CA ASP A 59 -1.60 -0.72 -5.06
C ASP A 59 -2.68 -1.77 -4.79
N ASP A 60 -2.71 -2.35 -3.59
CA ASP A 60 -3.72 -3.32 -3.18
C ASP A 60 -5.14 -2.72 -3.22
N ILE A 61 -5.31 -1.50 -2.67
CA ILE A 61 -6.59 -0.78 -2.72
C ILE A 61 -7.00 -0.50 -4.16
N THR A 62 -6.06 -0.11 -5.01
CA THR A 62 -6.31 0.15 -6.43
C THR A 62 -6.77 -1.12 -7.14
N GLU A 63 -6.13 -2.25 -6.87
CA GLU A 63 -6.52 -3.53 -7.43
C GLU A 63 -7.94 -3.95 -6.97
N MET A 64 -8.23 -3.80 -5.67
CA MET A 64 -9.56 -4.05 -5.11
C MET A 64 -10.63 -3.17 -5.76
N PHE A 65 -10.35 -1.88 -5.95
CA PHE A 65 -11.26 -0.95 -6.62
C PHE A 65 -11.58 -1.39 -8.05
N ILE A 66 -10.56 -1.74 -8.82
CA ILE A 66 -10.72 -2.23 -10.20
C ILE A 66 -11.58 -3.49 -10.23
N LYS A 67 -11.29 -4.48 -9.36
CA LYS A 67 -12.07 -5.71 -9.24
C LYS A 67 -13.54 -5.42 -8.91
N ARG A 68 -13.79 -4.51 -7.97
CA ARG A 68 -15.15 -4.09 -7.57
C ARG A 68 -15.92 -3.45 -8.72
N MET A 69 -15.29 -2.56 -9.49
CA MET A 69 -15.91 -1.91 -10.63
C MET A 69 -16.25 -2.90 -11.77
N ARG A 70 -15.35 -3.86 -12.03
CA ARG A 70 -15.62 -4.92 -13.02
C ARG A 70 -16.81 -5.78 -12.61
N ALA A 71 -16.88 -6.19 -11.35
CA ALA A 71 -17.99 -6.97 -10.83
C ALA A 71 -19.31 -6.20 -10.95
N LEU A 72 -19.33 -4.92 -10.55
CA LEU A 72 -20.51 -4.06 -10.67
C LEU A 72 -20.98 -3.96 -12.13
N HIS A 73 -20.06 -3.72 -13.07
CA HIS A 73 -20.39 -3.62 -14.49
C HIS A 73 -20.97 -4.95 -15.04
N HIS A 74 -20.38 -6.08 -14.64
CA HIS A 74 -20.88 -7.39 -15.02
C HIS A 74 -22.30 -7.64 -14.49
N HIS A 75 -22.54 -7.34 -13.20
CA HIS A 75 -23.87 -7.49 -12.60
C HIS A 75 -24.91 -6.59 -13.27
N ALA A 76 -24.57 -5.33 -13.57
CA ALA A 76 -25.47 -4.41 -14.26
C ALA A 76 -25.82 -4.92 -15.68
N LYS A 77 -24.85 -5.44 -16.42
CA LYS A 77 -25.10 -6.02 -17.75
C LYS A 77 -26.00 -7.25 -17.68
N ALA A 78 -25.80 -8.12 -16.69
CA ALA A 78 -26.64 -9.29 -16.46
C ALA A 78 -28.08 -8.88 -16.09
N ALA A 79 -28.26 -7.93 -15.18
CA ALA A 79 -29.57 -7.41 -14.80
C ALA A 79 -30.30 -6.75 -15.98
N LEU A 80 -29.57 -5.99 -16.82
CA LEU A 80 -30.14 -5.40 -18.03
C LEU A 80 -30.57 -6.46 -19.05
N ALA A 81 -29.79 -7.52 -19.23
CA ALA A 81 -30.14 -8.62 -20.12
C ALA A 81 -31.39 -9.36 -19.61
N GLN A 82 -31.47 -9.61 -18.31
CA GLN A 82 -32.62 -10.26 -17.68
C GLN A 82 -33.91 -9.44 -17.86
N HIS A 83 -33.87 -8.14 -17.58
CA HIS A 83 -35.02 -7.26 -17.78
C HIS A 83 -35.51 -7.26 -19.23
N ARG A 84 -34.59 -7.31 -20.20
CA ARG A 84 -34.95 -7.37 -21.63
C ARG A 84 -35.64 -8.67 -22.02
N LEU A 85 -35.33 -9.79 -21.35
CA LEU A 85 -36.01 -11.07 -21.58
C LEU A 85 -37.40 -11.07 -20.95
N GLU A 86 -37.56 -10.46 -19.78
CA GLU A 86 -38.85 -10.40 -19.06
C GLU A 86 -39.88 -9.45 -19.71
N THR A 87 -39.41 -8.45 -20.48
CA THR A 87 -40.29 -7.47 -21.16
C THR A 87 -40.63 -7.86 -22.60
N GLN A 88 -40.18 -9.03 -23.09
CA GLN A 88 -40.50 -9.60 -24.42
C GLN A 88 -41.46 -10.77 -24.27
#